data_AF-A0A2T0U5V8-F1
#
_entry.id   AF-A0A2T0U5V8-F1
#
_cell.length_a   1.000
_cell.length_b   1.000
_cell.length_c   1.000
_cell.angle_alpha   90.00
_cell.angle_beta   90.00
_cell.angle_gamma   90.00
#
_symmetry.space_group_name_H-M   'P 1'
#
loop_
_entity.id
_entity.type
_entity.pdbx_description
1 polymer ?
#
loop_
_entity_poly.entity_id
_entity_poly.type
_entity_poly.pdbx_seq_one_letter_code
_entity_poly.pdbx_strand_id
1 'polypeptide(L)'
;MTTKNFKALLCLAFALAASQIYAQTNVTGATLKPALWDGFIVAGYVDNGAYVNFGGPSIKYTRKPVVLSLGMLPSLKIKEDKVAEGSPANSTIVPSLGVGFTASYKHLAVQIPLYYTNKTAAKDGKWHPGFGLGYKF
;
A
#
# COMPACT_ATOMS: atom_id res chain seq x y z
N MET A 1 26.52 32.85 29.03
CA MET A 1 26.36 31.90 27.91
C MET A 1 25.25 32.43 27.01
N THR A 2 25.56 32.80 25.77
CA THR A 2 24.65 33.49 24.84
C THR A 2 23.48 32.60 24.44
N THR A 3 22.27 33.17 24.33
CA THR A 3 20.99 32.48 24.04
C THR A 3 21.00 31.64 22.75
N LYS A 4 21.90 31.93 21.79
CA LYS A 4 22.14 31.08 20.60
C LYS A 4 22.70 29.70 20.96
N ASN A 5 23.57 29.60 21.96
CA ASN A 5 24.22 28.35 22.34
C ASN A 5 23.26 27.41 23.10
N PHE A 6 22.24 27.98 23.77
CA PHE A 6 21.20 27.21 24.46
C PHE A 6 20.25 26.52 23.47
N LYS A 7 19.85 27.21 22.39
CA LYS A 7 19.01 26.60 21.33
C LYS A 7 19.74 25.49 20.58
N ALA A 8 21.03 25.67 20.29
CA ALA A 8 21.84 24.62 19.68
C ALA A 8 22.00 23.39 20.59
N LEU A 9 22.18 23.60 21.90
CA LEU A 9 22.21 22.51 22.88
C LEU A 9 20.87 21.77 22.97
N LEU A 10 19.76 22.50 22.90
CA LEU A 10 18.40 21.92 22.93
C LEU A 10 18.13 21.08 21.68
N CYS A 11 18.57 21.54 20.50
CA CYS A 11 18.45 20.79 19.25
C CYS A 11 19.32 19.52 19.25
N LEU A 12 20.54 19.59 19.80
CA LEU A 12 21.43 18.44 19.90
C LEU A 12 20.91 17.41 20.91
N ALA A 13 20.33 17.86 22.03
CA ALA A 13 19.69 16.97 23.01
C ALA A 13 18.44 16.29 22.43
N PHE A 14 17.66 16.98 21.59
CA PHE A 14 16.49 16.40 20.91
C PHE A 14 16.90 15.38 19.83
N ALA A 15 18.00 15.64 19.11
CA ALA A 15 18.55 14.70 18.13
C ALA A 15 19.11 13.43 18.79
N LEU A 16 19.75 13.55 19.96
CA LEU A 16 20.26 12.41 20.73
C LEU A 16 19.15 11.61 21.44
N ALA A 17 18.03 12.24 21.79
CA ALA A 17 16.85 11.54 22.31
C ALA A 17 16.08 10.78 21.21
N ALA A 18 16.16 11.22 19.95
CA ALA A 18 15.54 10.56 18.80
C ALA A 18 16.34 9.35 18.27
N SER A 19 17.62 9.22 18.64
CA SER A 19 18.47 8.09 18.25
C SER A 19 18.40 6.91 19.23
N GLN A 20 17.22 6.60 19.76
CA GLN A 20 16.96 5.26 20.32
C GLN A 20 16.78 4.30 19.13
N ILE A 21 17.90 3.93 18.52
CA ILE A 21 17.98 2.79 17.60
C ILE A 21 17.67 1.56 18.46
N TYR A 22 16.40 1.16 18.50
CA TYR A 22 16.05 -0.18 18.94
C TYR A 22 16.60 -1.14 17.89
N ALA A 23 17.86 -1.55 18.06
CA ALA A 23 18.39 -2.73 17.43
C ALA A 23 17.44 -3.89 17.76
N GLN A 24 16.87 -4.50 16.73
CA GLN A 24 16.02 -5.67 16.89
C GLN A 24 16.83 -6.74 17.61
N THR A 25 16.48 -6.99 18.87
CA THR A 25 17.11 -8.01 19.68
C THR A 25 16.84 -9.35 19.02
N ASN A 26 17.91 -10.10 18.75
CA ASN A 26 17.91 -11.41 18.10
C ASN A 26 16.78 -12.29 18.63
N VAL A 27 15.78 -12.59 17.78
CA VAL A 27 14.79 -13.64 18.06
C VAL A 27 15.42 -14.96 17.63
N THR A 28 16.15 -15.59 18.55
CA THR A 28 16.38 -17.03 18.54
C THR A 28 15.01 -17.72 18.59
N GLY A 29 14.52 -18.17 17.44
CA GLY A 29 13.21 -18.80 17.30
C GLY A 29 12.23 -18.12 16.33
N ALA A 30 12.68 -17.16 15.52
CA ALA A 30 11.88 -16.71 14.37
C ALA A 30 11.84 -17.82 13.32
N THR A 31 10.94 -18.78 13.49
CA THR A 31 10.48 -19.64 12.40
C THR A 31 9.97 -18.70 11.32
N LEU A 32 10.80 -18.47 10.29
CA LEU A 32 10.36 -17.81 9.08
C LEU A 32 9.19 -18.63 8.56
N LYS A 33 7.97 -18.14 8.76
CA LYS A 33 6.80 -18.62 8.06
C LYS A 33 6.75 -17.83 6.77
N PRO A 34 7.27 -18.33 5.64
CA PRO A 34 7.03 -17.71 4.36
C PRO A 34 5.52 -17.76 4.12
N ALA A 35 4.83 -16.67 4.47
CA ALA A 35 3.44 -16.50 4.10
C ALA A 35 3.47 -15.97 2.66
N LEU A 36 3.21 -16.85 1.69
CA LEU A 36 2.96 -16.47 0.30
C LEU A 36 1.69 -15.62 0.14
N TRP A 37 0.92 -15.47 1.23
CA TRP A 37 -0.31 -14.71 1.27
C TRP A 37 -0.36 -13.87 2.55
N ASP A 38 -0.59 -12.57 2.36
CA ASP A 38 -0.68 -11.58 3.44
C ASP A 38 -1.96 -11.69 4.28
N GLY A 39 -2.85 -12.62 3.90
CA GLY A 39 -4.06 -12.94 4.64
C GLY A 39 -5.05 -11.78 4.61
N PHE A 40 -5.24 -11.09 3.49
CA PHE A 40 -6.33 -10.13 3.37
C PHE A 40 -6.97 -10.11 1.99
N ILE A 41 -8.24 -9.72 1.96
CA ILE A 41 -8.98 -9.40 0.75
C ILE A 41 -9.47 -7.97 0.91
N VAL A 42 -9.13 -7.12 -0.05
CA VAL A 42 -9.57 -5.73 -0.12
C VAL A 42 -10.39 -5.53 -1.38
N ALA A 43 -11.56 -4.94 -1.25
CA ALA A 43 -12.33 -4.43 -2.37
C ALA A 43 -12.36 -2.90 -2.32
N GLY A 44 -12.40 -2.25 -3.47
CA GLY A 44 -12.35 -0.80 -3.50
C GLY A 44 -12.72 -0.22 -4.85
N TYR A 45 -12.49 1.08 -4.98
CA TYR A 45 -12.81 1.85 -6.16
C TYR A 45 -11.61 2.68 -6.62
N VAL A 46 -11.37 2.68 -7.92
CA VAL A 46 -10.29 3.43 -8.57
C VAL A 46 -10.62 3.66 -10.04
N ASP A 47 -10.33 4.85 -10.55
CA ASP A 47 -10.46 5.16 -11.98
C ASP A 47 -11.83 4.77 -12.57
N ASN A 48 -12.91 5.18 -11.92
CA ASN A 48 -14.29 4.87 -12.33
C ASN A 48 -14.63 3.37 -12.43
N GLY A 49 -13.92 2.51 -11.70
CA GLY A 49 -14.17 1.08 -11.66
C GLY A 49 -13.90 0.51 -10.28
N ALA A 50 -14.44 -0.67 -10.00
CA ALA A 50 -14.14 -1.40 -8.79
C ALA A 50 -12.85 -2.20 -8.94
N TYR A 51 -12.25 -2.62 -7.83
CA TYR A 51 -11.17 -3.58 -7.82
C TYR A 51 -11.27 -4.52 -6.63
N VAL A 52 -10.65 -5.70 -6.76
CA VAL A 52 -10.42 -6.63 -5.65
C VAL A 52 -8.95 -7.02 -5.62
N ASN A 53 -8.31 -6.91 -4.46
CA ASN A 53 -6.92 -7.26 -4.20
C ASN A 53 -6.84 -8.35 -3.13
N PHE A 54 -5.94 -9.32 -3.32
CA PHE A 54 -5.80 -10.49 -2.45
C PHE A 54 -4.49 -10.49 -1.65
N GLY A 55 -3.94 -9.29 -1.42
CA GLY A 55 -2.57 -9.13 -0.91
C GLY A 55 -1.52 -9.35 -1.99
N GLY A 56 -0.26 -9.18 -1.63
CA GLY A 56 0.84 -9.25 -2.59
C GLY A 56 2.18 -9.00 -1.89
N PRO A 57 3.30 -9.06 -2.64
CA PRO A 57 4.61 -8.81 -2.06
C PRO A 57 4.67 -7.37 -1.52
N SER A 58 5.03 -7.24 -0.24
CA SER A 58 5.02 -5.97 0.46
C SER A 58 6.12 -5.89 1.52
N ILE A 59 6.60 -4.67 1.77
CA ILE A 59 7.42 -4.34 2.93
C ILE A 59 6.47 -3.93 4.05
N LYS A 60 6.59 -4.57 5.22
CA LYS A 60 5.66 -4.39 6.33
C LYS A 60 6.36 -3.88 7.58
N TYR A 61 5.68 -2.97 8.26
CA TYR A 61 5.93 -2.64 9.65
C TYR A 61 4.82 -3.21 10.52
N THR A 62 5.17 -4.10 11.45
CA THR A 62 4.21 -4.80 12.31
C THR A 62 4.42 -4.38 13.77
N ARG A 63 3.41 -3.74 14.35
CA ARG A 63 3.30 -3.48 15.79
C ARG A 63 1.89 -3.86 16.23
N LYS A 64 1.73 -5.12 16.66
CA LYS A 64 0.41 -5.68 16.99
C LYS A 64 -0.41 -4.73 17.89
N PRO A 65 -1.70 -4.52 17.59
CA PRO A 65 -2.51 -5.15 16.53
C PRO A 65 -2.45 -4.43 15.16
N VAL A 66 -1.57 -3.44 15.00
CA VAL A 66 -1.44 -2.63 13.78
C VAL A 66 -0.38 -3.23 12.84
N VAL A 67 -0.70 -3.32 11.55
CA VAL A 67 0.27 -3.61 10.50
C VAL A 67 0.12 -2.59 9.39
N LEU A 68 1.23 -1.94 9.05
CA LEU A 68 1.34 -1.03 7.92
C LEU A 68 2.16 -1.72 6.84
N SER A 69 1.74 -1.64 5.59
CA SER A 69 2.47 -2.19 4.47
C SER A 69 2.49 -1.26 3.27
N LEU A 70 3.61 -1.25 2.57
CA LEU A 70 3.76 -0.67 1.25
C LEU A 70 4.12 -1.80 0.30
N GLY A 71 3.34 -2.01 -0.75
CA GLY A 71 3.54 -3.17 -1.59
C GLY A 71 2.84 -3.12 -2.93
N MET A 72 3.06 -4.20 -3.66
CA MET A 72 2.42 -4.47 -4.93
C MET A 72 1.04 -5.09 -4.68
N LEU A 73 0.06 -4.65 -5.46
CA LEU A 73 -1.35 -4.98 -5.29
C LEU A 73 -1.84 -5.74 -6.51
N PRO A 74 -1.57 -7.06 -6.63
CA PRO A 74 -2.13 -7.88 -7.69
C PRO A 74 -3.66 -7.94 -7.52
N SER A 75 -4.38 -7.44 -8.50
CA SER A 75 -5.80 -7.12 -8.36
C SER A 75 -6.57 -7.50 -9.60
N LEU A 76 -7.87 -7.74 -9.42
CA LEU A 76 -8.83 -7.78 -10.52
C LEU A 76 -9.56 -6.44 -10.55
N LYS A 77 -9.41 -5.69 -11.64
CA LYS A 77 -10.21 -4.48 -11.88
C LYS A 77 -11.48 -4.87 -12.60
N ILE A 78 -12.59 -4.31 -12.14
CA ILE A 78 -13.93 -4.49 -12.69
C ILE A 78 -14.33 -3.13 -13.24
N LYS A 79 -14.22 -2.98 -14.56
CA LYS A 79 -14.48 -1.73 -15.26
C LYS A 79 -14.94 -2.04 -16.68
N GLU A 80 -16.05 -1.45 -17.06
CA GLU A 80 -16.55 -1.53 -18.43
C GLU A 80 -15.60 -0.80 -19.39
N ASP A 81 -15.27 -1.44 -20.51
CA ASP A 81 -14.47 -0.82 -21.55
C ASP A 81 -15.35 0.02 -22.48
N LYS A 82 -15.17 1.33 -22.43
CA LYS A 82 -15.95 2.28 -23.23
C LYS A 82 -15.25 2.51 -24.56
N VAL A 83 -15.58 1.68 -25.53
CA VAL A 83 -15.09 1.79 -26.92
C VAL A 83 -16.18 2.25 -27.87
N ALA A 84 -15.79 2.72 -29.06
CA ALA A 84 -16.75 3.06 -30.11
C ALA A 84 -17.48 1.79 -30.61
N GLU A 85 -18.72 1.96 -31.07
CA GLU A 85 -19.53 0.86 -31.57
C GLU A 85 -18.82 0.08 -32.69
N GLY A 86 -18.86 -1.24 -32.63
CA GLY A 86 -18.17 -2.13 -33.57
C GLY A 86 -16.66 -2.28 -33.34
N SER A 87 -16.07 -1.59 -32.36
CA SER A 87 -14.65 -1.77 -32.01
C SER A 87 -14.43 -2.93 -31.04
N PRO A 88 -13.28 -3.63 -31.10
CA PRO A 88 -12.92 -4.61 -30.07
C PRO A 88 -12.84 -3.96 -28.68
N ALA A 89 -13.45 -4.60 -27.68
CA ALA A 89 -13.47 -4.17 -26.29
C ALA A 89 -12.69 -5.15 -25.40
N ASN A 90 -12.08 -4.64 -24.32
CA ASN A 90 -11.53 -5.48 -23.26
C ASN A 90 -12.64 -6.14 -22.44
N SER A 91 -12.29 -7.25 -21.77
CA SER A 91 -13.16 -7.88 -20.77
C SER A 91 -13.52 -6.89 -19.65
N THR A 92 -14.74 -6.98 -19.12
CA THR A 92 -15.18 -6.20 -17.94
C THR A 92 -14.31 -6.47 -16.71
N ILE A 93 -13.71 -7.66 -16.62
CA ILE A 93 -12.81 -8.05 -15.53
C ILE A 93 -11.42 -8.25 -16.11
N VAL A 94 -10.47 -7.47 -15.62
CA VAL A 94 -9.07 -7.49 -16.08
C VAL A 94 -8.09 -7.65 -14.92
N PRO A 95 -7.04 -8.46 -15.08
CA PRO A 95 -5.93 -8.46 -14.13
C PRO A 95 -5.21 -7.10 -14.20
N SER A 96 -4.86 -6.57 -13.04
CA SER A 96 -4.13 -5.30 -12.92
C SER A 96 -3.18 -5.35 -11.74
N LEU A 97 -2.03 -4.69 -11.91
CA LEU A 97 -1.03 -4.55 -10.88
C LEU A 97 -1.03 -3.10 -10.38
N GLY A 98 -1.36 -2.92 -9.11
CA GLY A 98 -1.22 -1.64 -8.43
C GLY A 98 0.01 -1.62 -7.53
N VAL A 99 0.28 -0.45 -6.98
CA VAL A 99 1.16 -0.27 -5.82
C VAL A 99 0.42 0.56 -4.79
N GLY A 100 0.64 0.36 -3.51
CA GLY A 100 -0.07 1.18 -2.54
C GLY A 100 0.24 0.87 -1.10
N PHE A 101 -0.38 1.69 -0.24
CA PHE A 101 -0.29 1.56 1.19
C PHE A 101 -1.48 0.77 1.71
N THR A 102 -1.25 -0.20 2.59
CA THR A 102 -2.31 -0.90 3.32
C THR A 102 -2.06 -0.76 4.83
N ALA A 103 -3.03 -0.23 5.55
CA ALA A 103 -3.05 -0.27 7.01
C ALA A 103 -4.05 -1.33 7.45
N SER A 104 -3.70 -2.14 8.44
CA SER A 104 -4.64 -3.08 9.05
C SER A 104 -4.62 -2.99 10.57
N TYR A 105 -5.80 -3.13 11.15
CA TYR A 105 -6.01 -3.19 12.59
C TYR A 105 -6.94 -4.38 12.90
N LYS A 106 -6.42 -5.38 13.61
CA LYS A 106 -7.12 -6.68 13.79
C LYS A 106 -7.53 -7.24 12.42
N HIS A 107 -8.84 -7.41 12.19
CA HIS A 107 -9.41 -7.92 10.94
C HIS A 107 -9.76 -6.84 9.93
N LEU A 108 -9.63 -5.55 10.25
CA LEU A 108 -9.91 -4.48 9.31
C LEU A 108 -8.66 -4.17 8.49
N ALA A 109 -8.79 -4.09 7.17
CA ALA A 109 -7.75 -3.59 6.27
C ALA A 109 -8.27 -2.37 5.49
N VAL A 110 -7.49 -1.30 5.44
CA VAL A 110 -7.74 -0.09 4.67
C VAL A 110 -6.59 0.08 3.69
N GLN A 111 -6.89 0.36 2.44
CA GLN A 111 -5.90 0.42 1.36
C GLN A 111 -6.04 1.71 0.56
N ILE A 112 -4.92 2.35 0.30
CA ILE A 112 -4.78 3.46 -0.66
C ILE A 112 -3.96 2.93 -1.84
N PRO A 113 -4.60 2.33 -2.85
CA PRO A 113 -3.92 1.88 -4.04
C PRO A 113 -3.64 3.02 -5.02
N LEU A 114 -2.60 2.85 -5.82
CA LEU A 114 -2.36 3.58 -7.06
C LEU A 114 -2.27 2.57 -8.20
N TYR A 115 -3.09 2.75 -9.23
CA TYR A 115 -3.02 1.96 -10.46
C TYR A 115 -2.64 2.84 -11.63
N TYR A 116 -1.78 2.33 -12.51
CA TYR A 116 -1.44 3.01 -13.74
C TYR A 116 -2.39 2.58 -14.87
N THR A 117 -2.94 3.55 -15.57
CA THR A 117 -3.64 3.33 -16.84
C THR A 117 -2.67 3.67 -17.96
N ASN A 118 -2.47 2.73 -18.90
CA ASN A 118 -1.52 2.88 -20.00
C ASN A 118 -1.92 4.00 -20.96
N LYS A 119 -0.90 4.61 -21.59
CA LYS A 119 -1.09 5.56 -22.68
C LYS A 119 -1.80 4.89 -23.86
N THR A 120 -2.69 5.64 -24.50
CA THR A 120 -3.36 5.27 -25.76
C THR A 120 -3.02 6.32 -26.83
N ALA A 121 -3.47 6.10 -28.07
CA ALA A 121 -3.33 7.09 -29.15
C ALA A 121 -4.07 8.42 -28.84
N ALA A 122 -5.12 8.39 -28.01
CA ALA A 122 -5.97 9.53 -27.73
C ALA A 122 -5.80 10.13 -26.31
N LYS A 123 -5.13 9.43 -25.39
CA LYS A 123 -5.01 9.83 -23.98
C LYS A 123 -3.67 9.42 -23.40
N ASP A 124 -3.07 10.31 -22.61
CA ASP A 124 -1.86 10.02 -21.86
C ASP A 124 -2.12 9.00 -20.74
N GLY A 125 -1.07 8.23 -20.46
CA GLY A 125 -1.07 7.31 -19.33
C GLY A 125 -0.98 8.08 -18.01
N LYS A 126 -1.67 7.60 -16.98
CA LYS A 126 -1.75 8.29 -15.70
C LYS A 126 -1.94 7.35 -14.53
N TRP A 127 -1.44 7.77 -13.38
CA TRP A 127 -1.67 7.10 -12.11
C TRP A 127 -2.99 7.55 -11.51
N HIS A 128 -3.76 6.59 -11.01
CA HIS A 128 -5.04 6.80 -10.38
C HIS A 128 -4.99 6.35 -8.92
N PRO A 129 -5.08 7.28 -7.96
CA PRO A 129 -5.29 6.91 -6.57
C PRO A 129 -6.71 6.34 -6.42
N GLY A 130 -6.84 5.35 -5.56
CA GLY A 130 -8.12 4.77 -5.18
C GLY A 130 -8.24 4.65 -3.67
N PHE A 131 -9.29 3.97 -3.26
CA PHE A 131 -9.53 3.61 -1.87
C PHE A 131 -10.15 2.23 -1.79
N GLY A 132 -9.74 1.44 -0.80
CA GLY A 132 -10.30 0.11 -0.55
C GLY A 132 -10.45 -0.20 0.92
N LEU A 133 -11.41 -1.06 1.19
CA LEU A 133 -11.69 -1.63 2.50
C LEU A 133 -11.67 -3.16 2.38
N GLY A 134 -11.17 -3.81 3.42
CA GLY A 134 -10.95 -5.24 3.37
C GLY A 134 -10.99 -5.91 4.71
N TYR A 135 -10.93 -7.23 4.63
CA TYR A 135 -10.84 -8.12 5.77
C TYR A 135 -9.44 -8.75 5.81
N LYS A 136 -8.83 -8.76 6.99
CA LYS A 136 -7.58 -9.45 7.28
C LYS A 136 -7.88 -10.67 8.17
N PHE A 137 -7.44 -11.83 7.73
CA PHE A 137 -7.63 -13.11 8.41
C PHE A 137 -6.70 -13.26 9.62
#